data_AF-A0A1H6RGG9-F1
#
_entry.id   AF-A0A1H6RGG9-F1
#
_cell.length_a   1.000
_cell.length_b   1.000
_cell.length_c   1.000
_cell.angle_alpha   90.00
_cell.angle_beta   90.00
_cell.angle_gamma   90.00
#
_symmetry.space_group_name_H-M   'P 1'
#
loop_
_entity.id
_entity.type
_entity.pdbx_description
1 polymer ?
#
loop_
_entity_poly.entity_id
_entity_poly.type
_entity_poly.pdbx_seq_one_letter_code
_entity_poly.pdbx_strand_id
1 'polypeptide(L)' 'MKNQKHMAAMYPINQTKGFRIHLLVFLLTIPAIWIIWYFTDRTYLWPFWQTAAWTVGVFFHYLGVFVFKKTKTIKYLPA' A
#
# COMPACT_ATOMS: atom_id res chain seq x y z
N MET A 1 -40.43 -15.17 -2.27
CA MET A 1 -39.13 -15.21 -2.99
C MET A 1 -38.04 -14.77 -2.02
N LYS A 2 -37.12 -15.67 -1.63
CA LYS A 2 -36.07 -15.37 -0.63
C LYS A 2 -34.94 -14.57 -1.30
N ASN A 3 -34.86 -13.27 -1.05
CA ASN A 3 -33.73 -12.43 -1.44
C ASN A 3 -32.51 -12.77 -0.57
N GLN A 4 -31.79 -13.83 -0.92
CA GLN A 4 -30.48 -14.12 -0.34
C GLN A 4 -29.47 -13.14 -0.91
N LYS A 5 -29.27 -12.01 -0.20
CA LYS A 5 -28.07 -11.20 -0.34
C LYS A 5 -26.90 -12.09 0.08
N HIS A 6 -26.18 -12.65 -0.88
CA HIS A 6 -24.90 -13.33 -0.64
C HIS A 6 -23.91 -12.27 -0.16
N MET A 7 -23.98 -11.94 1.13
CA MET A 7 -22.97 -11.16 1.82
C MET A 7 -21.77 -12.08 1.97
N ALA A 8 -20.92 -12.13 0.95
CA ALA A 8 -19.57 -12.66 1.13
C ALA A 8 -18.98 -11.88 2.31
N ALA A 9 -18.76 -12.58 3.43
CA ALA A 9 -18.21 -12.01 4.64
C ALA A 9 -16.78 -11.57 4.33
N MET A 10 -16.62 -10.34 3.84
CA MET A 10 -15.30 -9.76 3.60
C MET A 10 -14.67 -9.56 4.98
N TYR A 11 -13.67 -10.38 5.30
CA TYR A 11 -12.86 -10.17 6.50
C TYR A 11 -12.39 -8.72 6.53
N PRO A 12 -12.53 -7.99 7.65
CA PRO A 12 -12.16 -6.58 7.69
C PRO A 12 -10.65 -6.45 7.46
N ILE A 13 -10.26 -6.11 6.22
CA ILE A 13 -8.86 -5.85 5.89
C ILE A 13 -8.45 -4.55 6.57
N ASN A 14 -7.54 -4.67 7.55
CA ASN A 14 -6.93 -3.52 8.19
C ASN A 14 -5.92 -2.86 7.24
N GLN A 15 -6.39 -1.83 6.52
CA GLN A 15 -5.59 -1.07 5.55
C GLN A 15 -4.33 -0.45 6.19
N THR A 16 -4.42 0.01 7.44
CA THR A 16 -3.28 0.55 8.20
C THR A 16 -2.22 -0.52 8.46
N LYS A 17 -2.62 -1.76 8.77
CA LYS A 17 -1.68 -2.88 8.91
C LYS A 17 -0.99 -3.18 7.59
N GLY A 18 -1.74 -3.18 6.48
CA GLY A 18 -1.18 -3.34 5.12
C GLY A 18 -0.13 -2.29 4.80
N PHE A 19 -0.42 -1.02 5.07
CA PHE A 19 0.54 0.08 4.88
C PHE A 19 1.80 -0.07 5.73
N ARG A 20 1.67 -0.41 7.02
CA ARG A 20 2.82 -0.61 7.92
C ARG A 20 3.77 -1.70 7.43
N ILE A 21 3.22 -2.81 6.92
CA ILE A 21 4.03 -3.90 6.36
C ILE A 21 4.75 -3.42 5.09
N HIS A 22 4.04 -2.76 4.17
CA HIS A 22 4.65 -2.24 2.94
C HIS A 22 5.78 -1.25 3.26
N LEU A 23 5.56 -0.33 4.19
CA LEU A 23 6.58 0.62 4.64
C LEU A 23 7.79 -0.08 5.27
N LEU A 24 7.57 -1.09 6.11
CA LEU A 24 8.66 -1.85 6.74
C LEU A 24 9.49 -2.60 5.70
N VAL A 25 8.84 -3.26 4.74
CA VAL A 25 9.53 -3.94 3.63
C VAL A 25 10.33 -2.92 2.82
N PHE A 26 9.76 -1.75 2.49
CA PHE A 26 10.49 -0.67 1.82
C PHE A 26 11.74 -0.23 2.60
N LEU A 27 11.62 0.03 3.89
CA LEU A 27 12.72 0.50 4.74
C LEU A 27 13.84 -0.53 4.93
N LEU A 28 13.55 -1.83 4.82
CA LEU A 28 14.57 -2.88 4.93
C LEU A 28 15.18 -3.22 3.56
N THR A 29 14.33 -3.36 2.54
CA THR A 29 14.76 -3.79 1.20
C THR A 29 15.57 -2.71 0.48
N ILE A 30 15.20 -1.42 0.58
CA ILE A 30 15.94 -0.35 -0.11
C ILE A 30 17.40 -0.30 0.40
N PRO A 31 17.70 -0.16 1.70
CA PRO A 31 19.09 -0.16 2.17
C PRO A 31 19.85 -1.43 1.79
N ALA A 32 19.22 -2.61 1.89
CA ALA A 32 19.86 -3.87 1.51
C ALA A 32 20.27 -3.89 0.02
N ILE A 33 19.41 -3.40 -0.87
CA ILE A 33 19.71 -3.29 -2.30
C ILE A 33 20.86 -2.30 -2.54
N TRP A 34 20.85 -1.14 -1.87
CA TRP A 34 21.91 -0.14 -1.99
C TRP A 34 23.25 -0.66 -1.45
N ILE A 35 23.23 -1.45 -0.38
CA ILE A 35 24.41 -2.15 0.14
C ILE A 35 24.95 -3.13 -0.91
N ILE A 36 24.08 -3.97 -1.51
CA ILE A 36 24.49 -4.91 -2.56
C ILE A 36 25.15 -4.16 -3.71
N TRP A 37 24.51 -3.10 -4.23
CA TRP A 37 25.08 -2.28 -5.30
C TRP A 37 26.43 -1.67 -4.95
N TYR A 38 26.57 -1.17 -3.72
CA TYR A 38 27.84 -0.58 -3.26
C TYR A 38 29.00 -1.59 -3.28
N PHE A 39 28.71 -2.87 -3.03
CA PHE A 39 29.70 -3.94 -2.98
C PHE A 39 29.88 -4.75 -4.27
N THR A 40 28.97 -4.64 -5.25
CA THR A 40 29.06 -5.42 -6.49
C THR A 40 29.56 -4.61 -7.68
N ASP A 41 28.82 -3.60 -8.12
CA ASP A 41 29.14 -2.80 -9.29
C ASP A 41 28.54 -1.40 -9.16
N ARG A 42 29.42 -0.40 -9.15
CA ARG A 42 29.09 1.02 -9.03
C ARG A 42 29.08 1.77 -10.36
N THR A 43 29.30 1.08 -11.48
CA THR A 43 29.34 1.70 -12.82
C THR A 43 27.96 2.13 -13.29
N TYR A 44 26.90 1.45 -12.86
CA TYR A 44 25.52 1.78 -13.19
C TYR A 44 24.62 1.81 -11.94
N LEU A 45 23.90 2.92 -11.75
CA LEU A 45 23.03 3.19 -10.60
C LEU A 45 21.67 2.46 -10.70
N TRP A 46 21.68 1.16 -10.93
CA TRP A 46 20.44 0.38 -11.09
C TRP A 46 19.47 0.43 -9.87
N PRO A 47 19.91 0.54 -8.60
CA PRO A 47 18.99 0.66 -7.46
C PRO A 47 18.09 1.89 -7.50
N PHE A 48 18.50 2.93 -8.23
CA PHE A 48 17.79 4.18 -8.33
C PHE A 48 16.37 3.97 -8.87
N TRP A 49 16.24 3.22 -9.96
CA TRP A 49 14.95 2.95 -10.60
C TRP A 49 14.00 2.18 -9.68
N GLN A 50 14.51 1.18 -8.96
CA GLN A 50 13.75 0.42 -7.98
C GLN A 50 13.29 1.30 -6.83
N THR A 51 14.18 2.14 -6.30
CA THR A 51 13.89 3.08 -5.21
C THR A 51 12.82 4.08 -5.63
N ALA A 52 12.90 4.62 -6.84
CA ALA A 52 11.94 5.58 -7.38
C ALA A 52 10.54 4.95 -7.53
N ALA A 53 10.44 3.79 -8.19
CA ALA A 53 9.18 3.10 -8.41
C ALA A 53 8.49 2.74 -7.08
N TRP A 54 9.25 2.22 -6.12
CA TRP A 54 8.71 1.83 -4.82
C TRP A 54 8.32 3.02 -3.95
N THR A 55 9.08 4.12 -4.00
CA THR A 55 8.71 5.37 -3.30
C THR A 55 7.36 5.87 -3.77
N VAL A 56 7.11 5.85 -5.09
CA VAL A 56 5.81 6.21 -5.67
C VAL A 56 4.70 5.26 -5.15
N GLY A 57 4.97 3.95 -5.10
CA GLY A 57 4.03 2.97 -4.55
C GLY A 57 3.67 3.21 -3.08
N VAL A 58 4.67 3.45 -2.23
CA VAL A 58 4.46 3.78 -0.80
C VAL A 58 3.68 5.09 -0.66
N PHE A 59 3.99 6.10 -1.46
CA PHE A 59 3.29 7.38 -1.46
C PHE A 59 1.80 7.22 -1.79
N PHE A 60 1.46 6.52 -2.88
CA PHE A 60 0.06 6.29 -3.22
C PHE A 60 -0.67 5.37 -2.24
N HIS A 61 0.02 4.39 -1.64
CA HIS A 61 -0.56 3.58 -0.58
C HIS A 61 -0.89 4.41 0.66
N TYR A 62 0.01 5.33 1.05
CA TYR A 62 -0.25 6.29 2.12
C TYR A 62 -1.51 7.13 1.83
N LEU A 63 -1.61 7.70 0.62
CA LEU A 63 -2.80 8.47 0.21
C LEU A 63 -4.08 7.62 0.29
N GLY A 64 -4.02 6.37 -0.19
CA GLY A 64 -5.14 5.43 -0.13
C GLY A 64 -5.62 5.11 1.28
N VAL A 65 -4.71 4.99 2.25
CA VAL A 65 -5.05 4.62 3.63
C VAL A 65 -5.47 5.82 4.47
N PHE A 66 -4.75 6.95 4.35
CA PHE A 66 -4.89 8.07 5.29
C PHE A 66 -5.62 9.28 4.72
N VAL A 67 -5.51 9.54 3.41
CA VAL A 67 -6.11 10.73 2.78
C VAL A 67 -7.48 10.41 2.19
N PHE A 68 -7.59 9.32 1.44
CA PHE A 68 -8.82 8.93 0.77
C PHE A 68 -9.75 8.13 1.69
N LYS A 69 -10.23 8.73 2.78
CA LYS A 69 -11.36 8.15 3.54
C LYS A 69 -12.65 8.26 2.71
N LYS A 70 -13.20 7.13 2.28
CA LYS A 70 -14.56 7.10 1.71
C LYS A 70 -15.56 7.38 2.84
N THR A 71 -16.11 8.58 2.88
CA THR A 71 -17.30 8.89 3.68
C THR A 71 -18.45 8.02 3.15
N LYS A 72 -18.92 7.05 3.94
CA LYS A 72 -20.22 6.42 3.65
C LYS A 72 -21.28 7.46 3.94
N THR A 73 -21.71 8.20 2.92
CA THR A 73 -22.93 9.01 3.00
C THR A 73 -24.10 8.03 3.10
N ILE A 74 -24.53 7.72 4.32
CA ILE A 74 -25.82 7.08 4.54
C ILE A 74 -26.87 8.14 4.20
N LYS A 75 -27.40 8.06 2.97
CA LYS A 75 -28.54 8.85 2.55
C LYS A 75 -29.74 8.34 3.34
N TYR A 76 -30.05 8.99 4.46
CA TYR A 76 -31.32 8.78 5.14
C TYR A 76 -32.43 9.19 4.17
N LEU A 77 -33.18 8.21 3.66
CA LEU A 77 -34.47 8.44 3.04
C LEU A 77 -35.45 8.76 4.18
N PRO A 78 -36.09 9.94 4.20
CA PRO A 78 -37.22 10.16 5.10
C PRO A 78 -38.37 9.24 4.69
N ALA A 79 -39.07 8.75 5.72
CA ALA A 79 -40.20 7.81 5.66
C ALA A 79 -41.43 8.40 4.94
#